data_AF-A0A076HW45-F1
#
_entry.id   AF-A0A076HW45-F1
#
_cell.length_a   1.000
_cell.length_b   1.000
_cell.length_c   1.000
_cell.angle_alpha   90.00
_cell.angle_beta   90.00
_cell.angle_gamma   90.00
#
_symmetry.space_group_name_H-M   'P 1'
#
loop_
_entity.id
_entity.type
_entity.pdbx_description
1 polymer ?
#
loop_
_entity_poly.entity_id
_entity_poly.type
_entity_poly.pdbx_seq_one_letter_code
_entity_poly.pdbx_strand_id
1 'polypeptide(L)'
;MMVYFVVASLLGLTSRIEFSFLNFAIMAVGVCLAIANFKRYKHDRMPYLQGFGTGIITAAVSSLAFGFFFIGVTALRPDIMDQIHARDLFGLELSALIAFLAILLQGAMVGVIISLVAMQYFKSPDHKPIEGIE
;
A
#
# COMPACT_ATOMS: atom_id res chain seq x y z
N MET A 1 4.93 6.74 1.31
CA MET A 1 5.68 6.08 0.21
C MET A 1 6.49 7.07 -0.61
N MET A 2 5.88 8.10 -1.20
CA MET A 2 6.58 9.06 -2.08
C MET A 2 7.82 9.72 -1.44
N VAL A 3 7.67 10.32 -0.26
CA VAL A 3 8.79 10.95 0.46
C VAL A 3 9.90 9.93 0.75
N TYR A 4 9.53 8.75 1.21
CA TYR A 4 10.48 7.67 1.47
C TYR A 4 11.24 7.26 0.20
N PHE A 5 10.54 7.10 -0.94
CA PHE A 5 11.15 6.75 -2.21
C PHE A 5 12.18 7.80 -2.67
N VAL A 6 11.85 9.08 -2.53
CA VAL A 6 12.78 10.18 -2.88
C VAL A 6 14.05 10.10 -2.01
N VAL A 7 13.89 9.93 -0.69
CA VAL A 7 15.02 9.81 0.24
C VAL A 7 15.86 8.57 -0.08
N ALA A 8 15.23 7.42 -0.32
CA ALA A 8 15.92 6.18 -0.69
C ALA A 8 16.68 6.31 -2.02
N SER A 9 16.10 7.02 -2.99
CA SER A 9 16.73 7.31 -4.28
C SER A 9 17.94 8.22 -4.15
N LEU A 10 17.89 9.25 -3.30
CA LEU A 10 19.03 10.14 -3.04
C LEU A 10 20.20 9.42 -2.35
N LEU A 11 19.89 8.43 -1.52
CA LEU A 11 20.90 7.63 -0.82
C LEU A 11 21.44 6.46 -1.68
N GLY A 12 20.89 6.22 -2.87
CA GLY A 12 21.26 5.08 -3.73
C GLY A 12 20.81 3.71 -3.19
N LEU A 13 19.89 3.70 -2.23
CA LEU A 13 19.41 2.47 -1.57
C LEU A 13 18.35 1.73 -2.40
N THR A 14 17.83 2.34 -3.46
CA THR A 14 16.78 1.78 -4.33
C THR A 14 17.19 0.47 -5.00
N SER A 15 18.50 0.22 -5.20
CA SER A 15 18.99 -1.03 -5.79
C SER A 15 18.80 -2.25 -4.87
N ARG A 16 18.56 -2.04 -3.58
CA ARG A 16 18.37 -3.12 -2.60
C ARG A 16 16.88 -3.41 -2.38
N ILE A 17 16.48 -4.64 -2.69
CA ILE A 17 15.10 -5.12 -2.49
C ILE A 17 14.64 -5.05 -1.03
N GLU A 18 15.58 -5.10 -0.09
CA GLU A 18 15.35 -4.99 1.36
C GLU A 18 14.64 -3.66 1.71
N PHE A 19 14.97 -2.58 1.01
CA PHE A 19 14.35 -1.27 1.25
C PHE A 19 12.92 -1.18 0.69
N SER A 20 12.51 -2.08 -0.20
CA SER A 20 11.12 -2.15 -0.65
C SER A 20 10.17 -2.60 0.48
N PHE A 21 10.65 -3.39 1.45
CA PHE A 21 9.84 -3.81 2.60
C PHE A 21 9.34 -2.63 3.44
N LEU A 22 10.10 -1.52 3.50
CA LEU A 22 9.64 -0.35 4.25
C LEU A 22 8.41 0.30 3.60
N ASN A 23 8.24 0.19 2.28
CA ASN A 23 6.99 0.63 1.63
C ASN A 23 5.79 -0.19 2.15
N PHE A 24 5.95 -1.49 2.37
CA PHE A 24 4.90 -2.32 2.97
C PHE A 24 4.60 -1.92 4.40
N ALA A 25 5.63 -1.63 5.20
CA ALA A 25 5.45 -1.16 6.57
C ALA A 25 4.67 0.18 6.59
N ILE A 26 5.05 1.13 5.73
CA ILE A 26 4.36 2.42 5.60
C ILE A 26 2.90 2.21 5.17
N MET A 27 2.65 1.29 4.23
CA MET A 27 1.29 0.93 3.81
C MET A 27 0.48 0.35 4.97
N ALA A 28 1.08 -0.56 5.74
CA ALA A 28 0.44 -1.21 6.87
C ALA A 28 -0.01 -0.20 7.92
N VAL A 29 0.87 0.75 8.26
CA VAL A 29 0.52 1.85 9.16
C VAL A 29 -0.63 2.68 8.59
N GLY A 30 -0.59 3.04 7.31
CA GLY A 30 -1.65 3.81 6.66
C GLY A 30 -3.01 3.09 6.67
N VAL A 31 -3.03 1.80 6.33
CA VAL A 31 -4.25 0.97 6.34
C VAL A 31 -4.81 0.83 7.76
N CYS A 32 -3.96 0.53 8.75
CA CYS A 32 -4.38 0.42 10.15
C CYS A 32 -4.98 1.74 10.67
N LEU A 33 -4.34 2.88 10.35
CA LEU A 33 -4.87 4.19 10.73
C LEU A 33 -6.20 4.50 10.04
N ALA A 34 -6.36 4.15 8.76
CA ALA A 34 -7.61 4.34 8.04
C ALA A 34 -8.76 3.52 8.66
N ILE A 35 -8.50 2.24 8.96
CA ILE A 35 -9.49 1.36 9.61
C ILE A 35 -9.81 1.87 11.02
N ALA A 36 -8.81 2.23 11.82
CA ALA A 36 -9.01 2.77 13.16
C ALA A 36 -9.83 4.07 13.15
N ASN A 37 -9.54 4.98 12.21
CA ASN A 37 -10.28 6.22 12.06
C ASN A 37 -11.73 5.97 11.62
N PHE A 38 -11.95 5.03 10.70
CA PHE A 38 -13.29 4.63 10.27
C PHE A 38 -14.09 4.02 11.43
N LYS A 39 -13.46 3.18 12.27
CA LYS A 39 -14.09 2.64 13.48
C LYS A 39 -14.52 3.74 14.46
N ARG A 40 -13.67 4.75 14.68
CA ARG A 40 -13.98 5.90 15.54
C ARG A 40 -15.15 6.73 14.98
N TYR A 41 -15.16 6.96 13.67
CA TYR A 41 -16.26 7.65 12.99
C TYR A 41 -17.60 6.91 13.10
N LYS A 42 -17.56 5.57 13.13
CA LYS A 42 -18.73 4.70 13.31
C LYS A 42 -19.05 4.40 14.79
N HIS A 43 -18.57 5.20 15.75
CA HIS A 43 -18.83 5.03 17.18
C HIS A 43 -18.50 3.63 17.71
N ASP A 44 -17.36 3.06 17.27
CA ASP A 44 -16.91 1.70 17.60
C ASP A 44 -17.80 0.56 17.07
N ARG A 45 -18.87 0.88 16.31
CA ARG A 45 -19.75 -0.07 15.63
C ARG A 45 -19.37 -0.18 14.16
N MET A 46 -18.29 -0.91 13.89
CA MET A 46 -17.81 -1.15 12.52
C MET A 46 -18.15 -2.58 12.06
N PRO A 47 -18.99 -2.74 11.01
CA PRO A 47 -19.18 -4.02 10.35
C PRO A 47 -17.88 -4.53 9.73
N TYR A 48 -17.64 -5.83 9.82
CA TYR A 48 -16.38 -6.44 9.36
C TYR A 48 -16.07 -6.11 7.90
N LEU A 49 -17.05 -6.29 7.01
CA LEU A 49 -16.87 -6.09 5.57
C LEU A 49 -16.58 -4.62 5.21
N GLN A 50 -17.15 -3.67 5.95
CA GLN A 50 -16.91 -2.23 5.74
C GLN A 50 -15.49 -1.83 6.18
N GLY A 51 -15.03 -2.34 7.33
CA GLY A 51 -13.66 -2.12 7.78
C GLY A 51 -12.63 -2.75 6.82
N PHE A 52 -12.88 -3.99 6.40
CA PHE A 52 -12.03 -4.68 5.44
C PHE A 52 -11.96 -3.95 4.09
N GLY A 53 -13.11 -3.53 3.55
CA GLY A 53 -13.18 -2.75 2.32
C GLY A 53 -12.45 -1.41 2.42
N THR A 54 -12.56 -0.73 3.57
CA THR A 54 -11.83 0.52 3.84
C THR A 54 -10.32 0.31 3.74
N GLY A 55 -9.81 -0.79 4.29
CA GLY A 55 -8.39 -1.12 4.19
C GLY A 55 -7.92 -1.38 2.75
N ILE A 56 -8.68 -2.19 2.00
CA ILE A 56 -8.36 -2.50 0.60
C ILE A 56 -8.37 -1.24 -0.26
N ILE A 57 -9.40 -0.40 -0.15
CA ILE A 57 -9.52 0.84 -0.92
C ILE A 57 -8.37 1.78 -0.58
N THR A 58 -8.01 1.90 0.70
CA THR A 58 -6.88 2.73 1.14
C THR A 58 -5.56 2.26 0.52
N ALA A 59 -5.31 0.94 0.54
CA ALA A 59 -4.11 0.37 -0.06
C ALA A 59 -4.08 0.56 -1.59
N ALA A 60 -5.20 0.35 -2.27
CA ALA A 60 -5.33 0.53 -3.71
C ALA A 60 -5.07 2.00 -4.12
N VAL A 61 -5.71 2.96 -3.45
CA VAL A 61 -5.52 4.39 -3.71
C VAL A 61 -4.08 4.82 -3.41
N SER A 62 -3.49 4.35 -2.31
CA SER A 62 -2.09 4.62 -1.98
C SER A 62 -1.14 4.10 -3.07
N SER A 63 -1.40 2.90 -3.57
CA SER A 63 -0.57 2.25 -4.60
C SER A 63 -0.71 2.91 -5.96
N LEU A 64 -1.93 3.33 -6.33
CA LEU A 64 -2.20 4.15 -7.51
C LEU A 64 -1.45 5.48 -7.45
N ALA A 65 -1.59 6.22 -6.36
CA ALA A 65 -0.91 7.50 -6.17
C ALA A 65 0.62 7.33 -6.24
N PHE A 66 1.15 6.30 -5.59
CA PHE A 66 2.59 6.01 -5.65
C PHE A 66 3.05 5.58 -7.04
N GLY A 67 2.26 4.79 -7.76
CA GLY A 67 2.58 4.37 -9.12
C GLY A 67 2.64 5.55 -10.12
N PHE A 68 1.67 6.47 -10.07
CA PHE A 68 1.73 7.67 -10.90
C PHE A 68 2.92 8.56 -10.56
N PHE A 69 3.21 8.71 -9.27
CA PHE A 69 4.41 9.41 -8.81
C PHE A 69 5.68 8.76 -9.34
N PHE A 70 5.77 7.42 -9.31
CA PHE A 70 6.91 6.66 -9.82
C PHE A 70 7.11 6.90 -11.32
N ILE A 71 6.04 6.84 -12.12
CA ILE A 71 6.10 7.17 -13.56
C ILE A 71 6.66 8.58 -13.76
N GLY A 72 6.12 9.57 -13.05
CA GLY A 72 6.57 10.97 -13.16
C GLY A 72 8.05 11.15 -12.82
N VAL A 73 8.54 10.47 -11.78
CA VAL A 73 9.96 10.51 -11.39
C VAL A 73 10.83 9.84 -12.46
N THR A 74 10.44 8.67 -12.97
CA THR A 74 11.21 7.96 -14.00
C THR A 74 11.24 8.69 -15.34
N ALA A 75 10.19 9.46 -15.66
CA ALA A 75 10.18 10.33 -16.84
C ALA A 75 11.15 11.51 -16.71
N LEU A 76 11.36 12.02 -15.48
CA LEU A 76 12.29 13.12 -15.23
C LEU A 76 13.74 12.66 -15.04
N ARG A 77 13.94 11.42 -14.56
CA ARG A 77 15.23 10.84 -14.19
C ARG A 77 15.32 9.38 -14.68
N PRO A 78 15.68 9.16 -15.96
CA PRO A 78 15.79 7.81 -16.52
C PRO A 78 16.86 6.95 -15.83
N ASP A 79 17.91 7.57 -15.25
CA ASP A 79 18.94 6.88 -14.46
C ASP A 79 18.39 6.00 -13.32
N ILE A 80 17.21 6.35 -12.78
CA ILE A 80 16.57 5.55 -11.72
C ILE A 80 16.14 4.19 -12.27
N MET A 81 15.72 4.13 -13.54
CA MET A 81 15.34 2.89 -14.17
C MET A 81 16.58 2.00 -14.38
N ASP A 82 17.69 2.56 -14.84
CA ASP A 82 18.95 1.81 -15.04
C ASP A 82 19.48 1.16 -13.75
N GLN A 83 19.32 1.85 -12.61
CA GLN A 83 19.70 1.31 -11.29
C GLN A 83 18.84 0.12 -10.85
N ILE A 84 17.61 0.01 -11.34
CA ILE A 84 16.67 -1.08 -11.07
C ILE A 84 16.90 -2.22 -12.08
N HIS A 85 17.15 -1.90 -13.35
CA HIS A 85 17.44 -2.86 -14.43
C HIS A 85 18.65 -3.75 -14.15
N ALA A 86 19.72 -3.21 -13.55
CA ALA A 86 20.94 -3.98 -13.26
C ALA A 86 20.73 -5.20 -12.34
N ARG A 87 19.55 -5.33 -11.71
CA ARG A 87 19.18 -6.41 -10.79
C ARG A 87 17.95 -7.20 -11.22
N ASP A 88 17.42 -6.99 -12.42
CA ASP A 88 16.24 -7.70 -12.85
C ASP A 88 16.52 -9.21 -12.98
N LEU A 89 15.94 -9.99 -12.06
CA LEU A 89 16.03 -11.45 -11.99
C LEU A 89 15.31 -12.13 -13.17
N PHE A 90 14.47 -11.39 -13.91
CA PHE A 90 13.61 -11.94 -14.96
C PHE A 90 14.05 -11.62 -16.39
N GLY A 91 15.11 -10.81 -16.58
CA GLY A 91 15.66 -10.51 -17.91
C GLY A 91 14.68 -9.82 -18.88
N LEU A 92 13.57 -9.27 -18.35
CA LEU A 92 12.61 -8.47 -19.11
C LEU A 92 13.12 -7.03 -19.15
N GLU A 93 12.95 -6.34 -20.28
CA GLU A 93 13.18 -4.89 -20.32
C GLU A 93 12.18 -4.21 -19.39
N LEU A 94 12.66 -3.71 -18.24
CA LEU A 94 11.82 -3.13 -17.21
C LEU A 94 11.30 -1.74 -17.61
N SER A 95 10.27 -1.72 -18.45
CA SER A 95 9.58 -0.48 -18.80
C SER A 95 8.91 0.15 -17.58
N ALA A 96 8.83 1.48 -17.53
CA ALA A 96 8.13 2.23 -16.49
C ALA A 96 6.68 1.75 -16.28
N LEU A 97 6.03 1.29 -17.36
CA LEU A 97 4.67 0.75 -17.32
C LEU A 97 4.61 -0.60 -16.59
N ILE A 98 5.61 -1.47 -16.78
CA ILE A 98 5.68 -2.77 -16.10
C ILE A 98 5.92 -2.56 -14.61
N ALA A 99 6.85 -1.66 -14.26
CA ALA A 99 7.11 -1.29 -12.87
C ALA A 99 5.84 -0.69 -12.21
N PHE A 100 5.09 0.16 -12.91
CA PHE A 100 3.81 0.68 -12.44
C PHE A 100 2.79 -0.44 -12.18
N LEU A 101 2.59 -1.36 -13.13
CA LEU A 101 1.69 -2.50 -12.96
C LEU A 101 2.12 -3.40 -11.80
N ALA A 102 3.43 -3.64 -11.64
CA ALA A 102 3.98 -4.42 -10.54
C ALA A 102 3.69 -3.74 -9.18
N ILE A 103 3.87 -2.43 -9.08
CA ILE A 103 3.53 -1.64 -7.88
C ILE A 103 2.04 -1.77 -7.54
N LEU A 104 1.16 -1.66 -8.54
CA LEU A 104 -0.29 -1.81 -8.34
C LEU A 104 -0.67 -3.20 -7.85
N LEU A 105 -0.15 -4.23 -8.52
CA LEU A 105 -0.45 -5.62 -8.18
C LEU A 105 0.05 -5.97 -6.78
N GLN A 106 1.29 -5.58 -6.48
CA GLN A 106 1.89 -5.77 -5.17
C GLN A 106 1.11 -5.02 -4.08
N GLY A 107 0.74 -3.77 -4.34
CA GLY A 107 -0.07 -2.95 -3.46
C GLY A 107 -1.43 -3.57 -3.15
N ALA A 108 -2.11 -4.13 -4.16
CA ALA A 108 -3.37 -4.83 -3.99
C ALA A 108 -3.22 -6.10 -3.14
N MET A 109 -2.24 -6.97 -3.46
CA MET A 109 -2.00 -8.21 -2.71
C MET A 109 -1.67 -7.94 -1.24
N VAL A 110 -0.69 -7.07 -1.00
CA VAL A 110 -0.26 -6.73 0.35
C VAL A 110 -1.35 -5.96 1.09
N GLY A 111 -2.10 -5.10 0.40
CA GLY A 111 -3.27 -4.40 0.94
C GLY A 111 -4.36 -5.33 1.44
N VAL A 112 -4.68 -6.40 0.70
CA VAL A 112 -5.64 -7.43 1.14
C VAL A 112 -5.15 -8.14 2.40
N ILE A 113 -3.90 -8.58 2.42
CA ILE A 113 -3.32 -9.30 3.57
C ILE A 113 -3.31 -8.41 4.81
N ILE A 114 -2.80 -7.18 4.70
CA ILE A 114 -2.78 -6.22 5.80
C ILE A 114 -4.20 -5.93 6.29
N SER A 115 -5.16 -5.75 5.38
CA SER A 115 -6.55 -5.47 5.76
C SER A 115 -7.15 -6.65 6.53
N LEU A 116 -6.88 -7.90 6.13
CA LEU A 116 -7.33 -9.08 6.88
C LEU A 116 -6.72 -9.11 8.29
N VAL A 117 -5.41 -8.89 8.40
CA VAL A 117 -4.68 -8.88 9.69
C VAL A 117 -5.19 -7.75 10.58
N ALA A 118 -5.30 -6.53 10.04
CA ALA A 118 -5.81 -5.37 10.77
C ALA A 118 -7.24 -5.60 11.25
N MET A 119 -8.09 -6.23 10.44
CA MET A 119 -9.47 -6.53 10.84
C MET A 119 -9.56 -7.57 11.96
N GLN A 120 -8.58 -8.46 12.13
CA GLN A 120 -8.53 -9.34 13.30
C GLN A 120 -8.33 -8.54 14.60
N TYR A 121 -7.60 -7.43 14.52
CA TYR A 121 -7.33 -6.56 15.66
C TYR A 121 -8.47 -5.55 15.91
N PHE A 122 -9.04 -4.96 14.86
CA PHE A 122 -10.05 -3.89 14.96
C PHE A 122 -11.50 -4.37 14.97
N LYS A 123 -11.76 -5.69 14.96
CA LYS A 123 -13.12 -6.25 14.98
C LYS A 123 -13.91 -5.72 16.20
N SER A 124 -15.15 -5.31 15.95
CA SER A 124 -16.08 -4.94 17.03
C SER A 124 -16.54 -6.20 17.79
N PRO A 125 -16.67 -6.17 19.13
CA PRO A 125 -17.16 -7.31 19.90
C PRO A 125 -18.60 -7.67 19.50
N ASP A 126 -18.81 -8.89 18.99
CA ASP A 126 -20.08 -9.41 18.42
C ASP A 126 -21.26 -9.51 19.42
N HIS A 127 -21.05 -9.18 20.69
CA HIS A 127 -22.01 -9.46 21.76
C HIS A 127 -23.09 -8.39 21.95
N LYS A 128 -23.06 -7.31 21.16
CA LYS A 128 -24.13 -6.29 21.19
C LYS A 128 -24.95 -6.44 19.91
N PRO A 129 -26.20 -6.93 19.98
CA PRO A 129 -27.06 -6.99 18.81
C PRO A 129 -27.15 -5.60 18.16
N ILE A 130 -27.20 -5.59 16.83
CA ILE A 130 -27.48 -4.38 16.07
C ILE A 130 -28.97 -4.08 16.28
N GLU A 131 -29.30 -3.38 17.37
CA GLU A 131 -30.62 -2.78 17.54
C GLU A 131 -30.79 -1.67 16.50
N GLY A 132 -31.85 -1.75 15.70
CA GLY A 132 -32.27 -0.69 14.79
C GLY A 132 -32.10 -0.99 13.30
N ILE A 133 -32.47 -2.18 12.84
CA ILE A 133 -32.89 -2.38 11.45
C ILE A 133 -34.39 -2.70 11.47
N GLU A 134 -35.18 -1.64 11.62
CA GLU A 134 -36.58 -1.56 11.16
C GLU A 134 -36.62 -0.60 9.97
#